data_AF-A0A6A7L3M0-F1
#
_entry.id   AF-A0A6A7L3M0-F1
#
_cell.length_a   1.000
_cell.length_b   1.000
_cell.length_c   1.000
_cell.angle_alpha   90.00
_cell.angle_beta   90.00
_cell.angle_gamma   90.00
#
_symmetry.space_group_name_H-M   'P 1'
#
loop_
_entity.id
_entity.type
_entity.pdbx_description
1 polymer ?
#
loop_
_entity_poly.entity_id
_entity_poly.type
_entity_poly.pdbx_seq_one_letter_code
_entity_poly.pdbx_strand_id
1 'polypeptide(L)'
;MRTFLSRAWFYLRRRHFERELGEELSFHLEEKSRELEASGLHADEARTMARRALGSPLRARERSRDVWAWRFLDELTQDLRFTVRSLRRAPVVTFSVVGTLALGIGATTAIFGGVNAVLLRPLPFPDADRLVFVWETLGEDRSDVTAPDFLDWQRDQRVFERLAAFTSTTVALTEGGETERLPARRVSADYFRVLGVRPALGRDFTAADEPFGAPKTLLLSDALWRDRFGADPSVLNRELILNGERHTVIGVLPPGVLLHEEAQQLYVPLALTPKERQSTGSHLLRTIARLERDVSLEQAEAAMVAIMARLALVRPHSNRDSSAQLSDMHETLVGDLRLPLLVLMAAVAFVLLIACANVANLQLVRATSRQREVAIRAALGAGSSWRSSPRTSRHDERCASIP
;
A
#
# COMPACT_ATOMS: atom_id res chain seq x y z
N MET A 1 28.15 9.30 5.44
CA MET A 1 28.04 8.43 4.25
C MET A 1 29.23 7.47 4.12
N ARG A 2 30.49 7.96 4.16
CA ARG A 2 31.71 7.11 4.20
C ARG A 2 31.77 6.12 5.39
N THR A 3 31.21 6.48 6.53
CA THR A 3 31.11 5.62 7.73
C THR A 3 30.05 4.53 7.62
N PHE A 4 29.04 4.67 6.76
CA PHE A 4 28.04 3.63 6.52
C PHE A 4 28.55 2.59 5.51
N LEU A 5 29.29 3.05 4.50
CA LEU A 5 30.01 2.20 3.54
C LEU A 5 31.16 1.42 4.20
N SER A 6 31.88 2.01 5.16
CA SER A 6 32.88 1.26 5.95
C SER A 6 32.25 0.21 6.86
N ARG A 7 30.99 0.39 7.27
CA ARG A 7 30.23 -0.56 8.13
C ARG A 7 29.68 -1.77 7.36
N ALA A 8 29.16 -1.58 6.15
CA ALA A 8 28.78 -2.69 5.27
C ALA A 8 30.02 -3.52 4.87
N TRP A 9 31.12 -2.83 4.59
CA TRP A 9 32.41 -3.44 4.29
C TRP A 9 33.00 -4.23 5.47
N PHE A 10 32.76 -3.80 6.72
CA PHE A 10 33.20 -4.52 7.93
C PHE A 10 32.42 -5.83 8.17
N TYR A 11 31.10 -5.84 7.93
CA TYR A 11 30.29 -7.06 8.04
C TYR A 11 30.64 -8.08 6.94
N LEU A 12 30.98 -7.61 5.73
CA LEU A 12 31.50 -8.41 4.63
C LEU A 12 32.92 -8.95 4.90
N ARG A 13 33.78 -8.19 5.62
CA ARG A 13 35.16 -8.56 5.93
C ARG A 13 35.32 -9.34 7.24
N ARG A 14 34.25 -9.48 8.04
CA ARG A 14 34.20 -10.33 9.25
C ARG A 14 34.70 -11.76 8.98
N ARG A 15 34.32 -12.35 7.84
CA ARG A 15 34.78 -13.70 7.44
C ARG A 15 36.25 -13.76 7.02
N HIS A 16 36.87 -12.64 6.64
CA HIS A 16 38.29 -12.57 6.32
C HIS A 16 39.10 -12.46 7.61
N PHE A 17 38.71 -11.57 8.51
CA PHE A 17 39.38 -11.38 9.79
C PHE A 17 39.21 -12.56 10.76
N GLU A 18 38.03 -13.22 10.78
CA GLU A 18 37.87 -14.46 11.54
C GLU A 18 38.78 -15.58 11.00
N ARG A 19 39.11 -15.54 9.71
CA ARG A 19 40.09 -16.43 9.07
C ARG A 19 41.50 -16.08 9.51
N GLU A 20 41.89 -14.82 9.37
CA GLU A 20 43.23 -14.29 9.71
C GLU A 20 43.56 -14.51 11.20
N LEU A 21 42.61 -14.24 12.10
CA LEU A 21 42.75 -14.56 13.53
C LEU A 21 42.81 -16.07 13.80
N GLY A 22 42.10 -16.86 13.00
CA GLY A 22 42.17 -18.33 13.06
C GLY A 22 43.53 -18.87 12.61
N GLU A 23 44.07 -18.29 11.53
CA GLU A 23 45.38 -18.60 10.95
C GLU A 23 46.50 -18.23 11.94
N GLU A 24 46.43 -17.06 12.56
CA GLU A 24 47.42 -16.62 13.55
C GLU A 24 47.37 -17.46 14.85
N LEU A 25 46.16 -17.83 15.31
CA LEU A 25 46.00 -18.77 16.43
C LEU A 25 46.54 -20.17 16.11
N SER A 26 46.35 -20.66 14.88
CA SER A 26 46.91 -21.94 14.46
C SER A 26 48.43 -21.89 14.32
N PHE A 27 48.97 -20.78 13.83
CA PHE A 27 50.40 -20.57 13.70
C PHE A 27 51.11 -20.65 15.06
N HIS A 28 50.61 -19.93 16.06
CA HIS A 28 51.19 -19.98 17.40
C HIS A 28 51.03 -21.34 18.10
N LEU A 29 49.95 -22.07 17.81
CA LEU A 29 49.76 -23.43 18.29
C LEU A 29 50.80 -24.39 17.72
N GLU A 30 51.11 -24.24 16.43
CA GLU A 30 52.05 -25.09 15.72
C GLU A 30 53.50 -24.77 16.11
N GLU A 31 53.83 -23.49 16.24
CA GLU A 31 55.12 -23.02 16.75
C GLU A 31 55.41 -23.57 18.15
N LYS A 32 54.43 -23.49 19.07
CA LYS A 32 54.59 -24.00 20.45
C LYS A 32 54.67 -25.53 20.50
N SER A 33 53.98 -26.23 19.60
CA SER A 33 54.12 -27.69 19.46
C SER A 33 55.54 -28.06 19.05
N ARG A 34 56.13 -27.35 18.08
CA ARG A 34 57.49 -27.62 17.59
C ARG A 34 58.55 -27.32 18.65
N GLU A 35 58.40 -26.25 19.44
CA GLU A 35 59.29 -26.00 20.59
C GLU A 35 59.25 -27.14 21.62
N LEU A 36 58.05 -27.66 21.92
CA LEU A 36 57.88 -28.75 22.88
C LEU A 36 58.44 -30.07 22.34
N GLU A 37 58.26 -30.35 21.05
CA GLU A 37 58.89 -31.48 20.36
C GLU A 37 60.42 -31.37 20.40
N ALA A 38 60.98 -30.18 20.14
CA ALA A 38 62.42 -29.92 20.22
C ALA A 38 62.98 -30.09 21.64
N SER A 39 62.15 -29.92 22.67
CA SER A 39 62.50 -30.19 24.07
C SER A 39 62.39 -31.67 24.48
N GLY A 40 62.05 -32.56 23.55
CA GLY A 40 62.07 -34.02 23.74
C GLY A 40 60.70 -34.69 23.97
N LEU A 41 59.59 -33.97 23.81
CA LEU A 41 58.24 -34.55 23.89
C LEU A 41 57.83 -35.21 22.56
N HIS A 42 57.07 -36.31 22.67
CA HIS A 42 56.48 -36.96 21.50
C HIS A 42 55.41 -36.04 20.87
N ALA A 43 55.30 -36.03 19.54
CA ALA A 43 54.47 -35.06 18.79
C ALA A 43 53.01 -34.94 19.27
N ASP A 44 52.38 -36.06 19.65
CA ASP A 44 51.00 -36.03 20.16
C ASP A 44 50.88 -35.44 21.57
N GLU A 45 51.89 -35.65 22.42
CA GLU A 45 51.96 -35.04 23.75
C GLU A 45 52.26 -33.55 23.67
N ALA A 46 53.16 -33.14 22.77
CA ALA A 46 53.52 -31.75 22.52
C ALA A 46 52.32 -30.91 22.02
N ARG A 47 51.53 -31.44 21.08
CA ARG A 47 50.28 -30.79 20.61
C ARG A 47 49.25 -30.64 21.72
N THR A 48 49.14 -31.65 22.58
CA THR A 48 48.18 -31.65 23.68
C THR A 48 48.59 -30.65 24.77
N MET A 49 49.90 -30.56 25.08
CA MET A 49 50.44 -29.54 25.98
C MET A 49 50.34 -28.13 25.40
N ALA A 50 50.63 -27.93 24.11
CA ALA A 50 50.49 -26.63 23.43
C ALA A 50 49.04 -26.11 23.49
N ARG A 51 48.05 -27.00 23.25
CA ARG A 51 46.62 -26.68 23.39
C ARG A 51 46.22 -26.33 24.83
N ARG A 52 46.83 -26.99 25.83
CA ARG A 52 46.60 -26.67 27.24
C ARG A 52 47.24 -25.34 27.64
N ALA A 53 48.42 -25.02 27.11
CA ALA A 53 49.17 -23.80 27.42
C ALA A 53 48.55 -22.55 26.77
N LEU A 54 48.11 -22.61 25.51
CA LEU A 54 47.45 -21.50 24.81
C LEU A 54 45.96 -21.35 25.17
N GLY A 55 45.36 -22.37 25.80
CA GLY A 55 43.94 -22.39 26.17
C GLY A 55 43.01 -22.66 24.99
N SER A 56 41.68 -22.62 25.21
CA SER A 56 40.73 -22.92 24.14
C SER A 56 40.66 -21.77 23.12
N PRO A 57 40.93 -22.01 21.81
CA PRO A 57 40.84 -20.97 20.77
C PRO A 57 39.42 -20.40 20.60
N LEU A 58 38.40 -21.16 21.01
CA LEU A 58 37.01 -20.69 21.07
C LEU A 58 36.84 -19.53 22.07
N ARG A 59 37.38 -19.64 23.29
CA ARG A 59 37.32 -18.55 24.29
C ARG A 59 38.12 -17.30 23.89
N ALA A 60 39.24 -17.46 23.17
CA ALA A 60 40.01 -16.33 22.65
C ALA A 60 39.22 -15.56 21.56
N ARG A 61 38.51 -16.30 20.68
CA ARG A 61 37.58 -15.72 19.70
C ARG A 61 36.37 -15.05 20.37
N GLU A 62 35.83 -15.65 21.43
CA GLU A 62 34.67 -15.12 22.17
C GLU A 62 35.01 -13.81 22.91
N ARG A 63 36.13 -13.78 23.65
CA ARG A 63 36.61 -12.55 24.31
C ARG A 63 36.92 -11.42 23.34
N SER A 64 37.46 -11.75 22.16
CA SER A 64 37.74 -10.76 21.12
C SER A 64 36.45 -10.18 20.52
N ARG A 65 35.39 -10.98 20.41
CA ARG A 65 34.07 -10.52 19.94
C ARG A 65 33.43 -9.53 20.92
N ASP A 66 33.47 -9.82 22.23
CA ASP A 66 32.85 -8.97 23.24
C ASP A 66 33.53 -7.60 23.32
N VAL A 67 34.86 -7.55 23.40
CA VAL A 67 35.63 -6.30 23.48
C VAL A 67 35.34 -5.36 22.29
N TRP A 68 35.08 -5.93 21.11
CA TRP A 68 34.85 -5.16 19.89
C TRP A 68 33.39 -4.70 19.74
N ALA A 69 32.43 -5.49 20.21
CA ALA A 69 31.02 -5.08 20.26
C ALA A 69 30.81 -3.92 21.24
N TRP A 70 31.46 -3.95 22.41
CA TRP A 70 31.42 -2.88 23.39
C TRP A 70 32.06 -1.59 22.87
N ARG A 71 33.23 -1.70 22.24
CA ARG A 71 33.88 -0.55 21.60
C ARG A 71 33.02 0.07 20.49
N PHE A 72 32.32 -0.74 19.70
CA PHE A 72 31.39 -0.24 18.68
C PHE A 72 30.21 0.53 19.30
N LEU A 73 29.64 0.02 20.39
CA LEU A 73 28.55 0.70 21.12
C LEU A 73 29.02 2.02 21.73
N ASP A 74 30.24 2.05 22.29
CA ASP A 74 30.82 3.28 22.84
C ASP A 74 31.10 4.33 21.75
N GLU A 75 31.68 3.92 20.62
CA GLU A 75 31.90 4.82 19.47
C GLU A 75 30.57 5.34 18.89
N LEU A 76 29.55 4.48 18.78
CA LEU A 76 28.23 4.88 18.29
C LEU A 76 27.54 5.86 19.24
N THR A 77 27.58 5.61 20.55
CA THR A 77 26.95 6.49 21.55
C THR A 77 27.66 7.84 21.63
N GLN A 78 28.99 7.87 21.51
CA GLN A 78 29.77 9.10 21.47
C GLN A 78 29.46 9.92 20.20
N ASP A 79 29.42 9.28 19.04
CA ASP A 79 29.02 9.92 17.77
C ASP A 79 27.59 10.44 17.83
N LEU A 80 26.65 9.68 18.42
CA LEU A 80 25.25 10.08 18.56
C LEU A 80 25.11 11.29 19.48
N ARG A 81 25.77 11.27 20.64
CA ARG A 81 25.82 12.42 21.58
C ARG A 81 26.42 13.65 20.93
N PHE A 82 27.52 13.49 20.21
CA PHE A 82 28.15 14.59 19.49
C PHE A 82 27.23 15.18 18.41
N THR A 83 26.58 14.31 17.63
CA THR A 83 25.63 14.72 16.59
C THR A 83 24.44 15.47 17.19
N VAL A 84 23.82 14.95 18.25
CA VAL A 84 22.71 15.61 18.95
C VAL A 84 23.15 16.97 19.51
N ARG A 85 24.34 17.07 20.11
CA ARG A 85 24.86 18.34 20.62
C ARG A 85 25.14 19.35 19.50
N SER A 86 25.63 18.88 18.36
CA SER A 86 25.85 19.70 17.16
C SER A 86 24.52 20.23 16.58
N LEU A 87 23.49 19.38 16.52
CA LEU A 87 22.15 19.76 16.07
C LEU A 87 21.51 20.80 17.01
N ARG A 88 21.61 20.61 18.33
CA ARG A 88 21.11 21.57 19.33
C ARG A 88 21.81 22.93 19.28
N ARG A 89 23.08 22.97 18.85
CA ARG A 89 23.83 24.23 18.71
C ARG A 89 23.49 25.01 17.45
N ALA A 90 22.76 24.43 16.51
CA ALA A 90 22.37 25.12 15.29
C ALA A 90 20.89 24.88 14.93
N PRO A 91 19.98 25.30 15.82
CA PRO A 91 18.57 24.92 15.78
C PRO A 91 17.87 25.36 14.50
N VAL A 92 18.15 26.58 14.00
CA VAL A 92 17.51 27.11 12.78
C VAL A 92 17.76 26.20 11.57
N VAL A 93 19.02 25.86 11.30
CA VAL A 93 19.36 25.00 10.14
C VAL A 93 18.86 23.58 10.33
N THR A 94 18.97 23.04 11.55
CA THR A 94 18.42 21.71 11.84
C THR A 94 16.92 21.69 11.57
N PHE A 95 16.18 22.70 12.01
CA PHE A 95 14.74 22.79 11.81
C PHE A 95 14.40 22.97 10.32
N SER A 96 15.13 23.82 9.59
CA SER A 96 14.93 23.99 8.14
C SER A 96 15.17 22.69 7.37
N VAL A 97 16.27 21.97 7.64
CA VAL A 97 16.60 20.71 6.96
C VAL A 97 15.58 19.63 7.30
N VAL A 98 15.27 19.45 8.58
CA VAL A 98 14.30 18.42 9.03
C VAL A 98 12.90 18.73 8.50
N GLY A 99 12.45 19.98 8.59
CA GLY A 99 11.12 20.38 8.09
C GLY A 99 11.00 20.20 6.58
N THR A 100 12.03 20.57 5.82
CA THR A 100 12.06 20.42 4.36
C THR A 100 12.03 18.94 3.96
N LEU A 101 12.83 18.10 4.61
CA LEU A 101 12.82 16.65 4.39
C LEU A 101 11.49 16.01 4.81
N ALA A 102 10.97 16.38 5.98
CA ALA A 102 9.70 15.84 6.49
C ALA A 102 8.54 16.17 5.57
N LEU A 103 8.48 17.40 5.06
CA LEU A 103 7.43 17.83 4.13
C LEU A 103 7.56 17.13 2.78
N GLY A 104 8.78 17.03 2.22
CA GLY A 104 9.01 16.30 0.98
C GLY A 104 8.68 14.82 1.08
N ILE A 105 9.19 14.14 2.11
CA ILE A 105 8.92 12.71 2.36
C ILE A 105 7.43 12.50 2.63
N GLY A 106 6.83 13.30 3.51
CA GLY A 106 5.41 13.20 3.86
C GLY A 106 4.50 13.39 2.65
N ALA A 107 4.77 14.38 1.80
CA ALA A 107 4.02 14.62 0.57
C ALA A 107 4.16 13.47 -0.42
N THR A 108 5.39 12.98 -0.67
CA THR A 108 5.62 11.83 -1.57
C THR A 108 4.92 10.58 -1.04
N THR A 109 5.01 10.30 0.27
CA THR A 109 4.36 9.14 0.90
C THR A 109 2.83 9.25 0.84
N ALA A 110 2.25 10.43 1.06
CA ALA A 110 0.80 10.63 0.99
C ALA A 110 0.27 10.42 -0.44
N ILE A 111 0.94 11.00 -1.45
CA ILE A 111 0.55 10.84 -2.85
C ILE A 111 0.75 9.40 -3.31
N PHE A 112 1.85 8.76 -2.92
CA PHE A 112 2.05 7.33 -3.18
C PHE A 112 0.99 6.46 -2.50
N GLY A 113 0.57 6.81 -1.29
CA GLY A 113 -0.56 6.17 -0.62
C GLY A 113 -1.84 6.25 -1.45
N GLY A 114 -2.16 7.44 -1.97
CA GLY A 114 -3.31 7.64 -2.87
C GLY A 114 -3.19 6.86 -4.18
N VAL A 115 -2.05 6.97 -4.86
CA VAL A 115 -1.74 6.18 -6.07
C VAL A 115 -1.90 4.69 -5.81
N ASN A 116 -1.34 4.16 -4.73
CA ASN A 116 -1.41 2.75 -4.43
C ASN A 116 -2.84 2.31 -4.06
N ALA A 117 -3.59 3.16 -3.36
CA ALA A 117 -4.97 2.88 -2.99
C ALA A 117 -5.94 2.91 -4.19
N VAL A 118 -5.67 3.77 -5.17
CA VAL A 118 -6.55 4.01 -6.32
C VAL A 118 -6.13 3.18 -7.54
N LEU A 119 -4.84 3.16 -7.89
CA LEU A 119 -4.33 2.53 -9.12
C LEU A 119 -3.83 1.09 -8.96
N LEU A 120 -3.42 0.69 -7.75
CA LEU A 120 -2.70 -0.59 -7.54
C LEU A 120 -3.47 -1.59 -6.67
N ARG A 121 -4.52 -1.17 -5.96
CA ARG A 121 -5.37 -2.10 -5.23
C ARG A 121 -6.40 -2.69 -6.18
N PRO A 122 -6.45 -4.03 -6.33
CA PRO A 122 -7.53 -4.66 -7.08
C PRO A 122 -8.87 -4.29 -6.41
N LEU A 123 -9.92 -4.18 -7.22
CA LEU A 123 -11.28 -3.96 -6.71
C LEU A 123 -11.59 -5.00 -5.62
N PRO A 124 -12.32 -4.64 -4.55
CA PRO A 124 -12.61 -5.52 -3.42
C PRO A 124 -13.66 -6.61 -3.77
N PHE A 125 -13.69 -7.05 -5.03
CA PHE A 125 -14.61 -8.03 -5.56
C PHE A 125 -13.84 -9.28 -6.01
N PRO A 126 -14.38 -10.49 -5.78
CA PRO A 126 -13.77 -11.72 -6.27
C PRO A 126 -13.76 -11.75 -7.80
N ASP A 127 -12.66 -12.27 -8.39
CA ASP A 127 -12.42 -12.38 -9.83
C ASP A 127 -12.76 -11.05 -10.55
N ALA A 128 -12.22 -9.93 -10.04
CA ALA A 128 -12.55 -8.58 -10.51
C ALA A 128 -12.11 -8.29 -11.96
N ASP A 129 -11.14 -9.03 -12.47
CA ASP A 129 -10.65 -9.02 -13.86
C ASP A 129 -11.71 -9.44 -14.88
N ARG A 130 -12.78 -10.13 -14.43
CA ARG A 130 -13.92 -10.51 -15.26
C ARG A 130 -15.08 -9.51 -15.18
N LEU A 131 -14.97 -8.46 -14.38
CA LEU A 131 -16.01 -7.46 -14.24
C LEU A 131 -15.87 -6.37 -15.29
N VAL A 132 -16.97 -6.12 -16.00
CA VAL A 132 -17.00 -5.13 -17.08
C VAL A 132 -18.20 -4.22 -16.91
N PHE A 133 -18.06 -2.97 -17.36
CA PHE A 133 -19.21 -2.16 -17.72
C PHE A 133 -19.64 -2.49 -19.14
N VAL A 134 -20.95 -2.47 -19.37
CA VAL A 134 -21.55 -2.59 -20.70
C VAL A 134 -22.29 -1.28 -20.97
N TRP A 135 -21.97 -0.65 -22.10
CA TRP A 135 -22.48 0.65 -22.51
C TRP A 135 -23.25 0.50 -23.81
N GLU A 136 -24.24 1.37 -24.01
CA GLU A 136 -24.68 1.68 -25.36
C GLU A 136 -23.71 2.70 -25.97
N THR A 137 -23.63 2.73 -27.29
CA THR A 137 -23.04 3.88 -28.00
C THR A 137 -24.13 4.57 -28.81
N LEU A 138 -24.04 5.89 -28.92
CA LEU A 138 -24.86 6.71 -29.80
C LEU A 138 -23.90 7.39 -30.78
N GLY A 139 -23.72 6.80 -31.96
CA GLY A 139 -22.57 7.11 -32.80
C GLY A 139 -21.26 6.67 -32.13
N GLU A 140 -20.34 7.61 -31.92
CA GLU A 140 -19.03 7.35 -31.28
C GLU A 140 -19.04 7.56 -29.75
N ASP A 141 -20.09 8.18 -29.20
CA ASP A 141 -20.15 8.52 -27.79
C ASP A 141 -20.75 7.37 -26.96
N ARG A 142 -20.15 7.10 -25.80
CA ARG A 142 -20.69 6.17 -24.80
C ARG A 142 -21.91 6.77 -24.12
N SER A 143 -22.92 5.93 -23.89
CA SER A 143 -24.14 6.28 -23.17
C SER A 143 -24.54 5.17 -22.21
N ASP A 144 -25.25 5.57 -21.15
CA ASP A 144 -25.99 4.63 -20.31
C ASP A 144 -27.04 3.88 -21.17
N VAL A 145 -27.50 2.76 -20.66
CA VAL A 145 -28.37 1.82 -21.37
C VAL A 145 -29.84 2.21 -21.16
N THR A 146 -30.65 2.04 -22.19
CA THR A 146 -32.11 2.17 -22.07
C THR A 146 -32.72 0.95 -21.38
N ALA A 147 -33.84 1.15 -20.69
CA ALA A 147 -34.55 0.04 -20.05
C ALA A 147 -34.99 -1.08 -21.02
N PRO A 148 -35.55 -0.78 -22.20
CA PRO A 148 -35.86 -1.82 -23.19
C PRO A 148 -34.64 -2.63 -23.64
N ASP A 149 -33.51 -1.97 -23.92
CA ASP A 149 -32.30 -2.63 -24.41
C ASP A 149 -31.68 -3.52 -23.33
N PHE A 150 -31.59 -3.02 -22.09
CA PHE A 150 -31.15 -3.84 -20.96
C PHE A 150 -31.99 -5.12 -20.79
N LEU A 151 -33.31 -5.03 -20.94
CA LEU A 151 -34.21 -6.20 -20.84
C LEU A 151 -33.98 -7.19 -21.99
N ASP A 152 -33.75 -6.71 -23.22
CA ASP A 152 -33.39 -7.56 -24.35
C ASP A 152 -32.00 -8.19 -24.17
N TRP A 153 -31.02 -7.44 -23.67
CA TRP A 153 -29.68 -7.93 -23.36
C TRP A 153 -29.72 -9.02 -22.28
N GLN A 154 -30.46 -8.80 -21.19
CA GLN A 154 -30.61 -9.78 -20.12
C GLN A 154 -31.21 -11.10 -20.63
N ARG A 155 -32.10 -11.06 -21.63
CA ARG A 155 -32.72 -12.24 -22.24
C ARG A 155 -31.79 -12.95 -23.23
N ASP A 156 -31.13 -12.19 -24.10
CA ASP A 156 -30.50 -12.72 -25.32
C ASP A 156 -28.99 -12.96 -25.18
N GLN A 157 -28.31 -12.33 -24.22
CA GLN A 157 -26.88 -12.49 -24.01
C GLN A 157 -26.50 -13.93 -23.58
N ARG A 158 -25.31 -14.37 -23.99
CA ARG A 158 -24.71 -15.68 -23.63
C ARG A 158 -23.24 -15.59 -23.21
N VAL A 159 -22.69 -14.38 -23.16
CA VAL A 159 -21.25 -14.12 -22.93
C VAL A 159 -20.94 -13.74 -21.49
N PHE A 160 -21.99 -13.45 -20.71
CA PHE A 160 -21.89 -13.09 -19.30
C PHE A 160 -22.52 -14.17 -18.43
N GLU A 161 -21.80 -14.52 -17.36
CA GLU A 161 -22.32 -15.35 -16.27
C GLU A 161 -23.56 -14.67 -15.65
N ARG A 162 -23.50 -13.35 -15.49
CA ARG A 162 -24.58 -12.48 -15.02
C ARG A 162 -24.44 -11.09 -15.63
N LEU A 163 -25.59 -10.45 -15.88
CA LEU A 163 -25.72 -9.06 -16.30
C LEU A 163 -26.68 -8.35 -15.34
N ALA A 164 -26.31 -7.16 -14.89
CA ALA A 164 -27.12 -6.36 -13.98
C ALA A 164 -27.15 -4.88 -14.38
N ALA A 165 -28.24 -4.21 -14.03
CA ALA A 165 -28.41 -2.78 -14.21
C ALA A 165 -28.58 -2.09 -12.87
N PHE A 166 -28.16 -0.85 -12.82
CA PHE A 166 -28.40 0.01 -11.68
C PHE A 166 -28.53 1.48 -12.09
N THR A 167 -29.16 2.26 -11.22
CA THR A 167 -29.19 3.72 -11.35
C THR A 167 -29.17 4.37 -9.97
N SER A 168 -28.49 5.50 -9.86
CA SER A 168 -28.44 6.27 -8.61
C SER A 168 -29.72 7.06 -8.44
N THR A 169 -30.17 7.19 -7.20
CA THR A 169 -31.34 7.98 -6.84
C THR A 169 -31.17 8.59 -5.45
N THR A 170 -32.13 9.38 -5.03
CA THR A 170 -32.20 9.87 -3.65
C THR A 170 -33.55 9.49 -3.10
N VAL A 171 -33.58 8.96 -1.88
CA VAL A 171 -34.82 8.66 -1.17
C VAL A 171 -34.95 9.53 0.07
N ALA A 172 -36.18 9.92 0.39
CA ALA A 172 -36.51 10.54 1.67
C ALA A 172 -36.84 9.43 2.67
N LEU A 173 -35.95 9.18 3.63
CA LEU A 173 -36.19 8.27 4.75
C LEU A 173 -36.93 9.05 5.84
N THR A 174 -38.10 8.57 6.24
CA THR A 174 -38.86 9.10 7.38
C THR A 174 -38.83 8.12 8.54
N GLU A 175 -38.30 8.57 9.69
CA GLU A 175 -38.20 7.79 10.92
C GLU A 175 -38.39 8.71 12.13
N GLY A 176 -39.22 8.31 13.09
CA GLY A 176 -39.42 9.08 14.33
C GLY A 176 -40.02 10.48 14.14
N GLY A 177 -40.59 10.78 12.97
CA GLY A 177 -41.11 12.12 12.62
C GLY A 177 -40.11 13.02 11.89
N GLU A 178 -38.85 12.60 11.75
CA GLU A 178 -37.83 13.31 10.98
C GLU A 178 -37.71 12.70 9.57
N THR A 179 -37.50 13.56 8.57
CA THR A 179 -37.32 13.15 7.17
C THR A 179 -35.96 13.62 6.67
N GLU A 180 -35.16 12.69 6.17
CA GLU A 180 -33.81 12.94 5.67
C GLU A 180 -33.66 12.39 4.25
N ARG A 181 -32.91 13.12 3.39
CA ARG A 181 -32.60 12.65 2.04
C ARG A 181 -31.30 11.86 2.05
N LEU A 182 -31.38 10.58 1.66
CA LEU A 182 -30.25 9.67 1.59
C LEU A 182 -29.95 9.26 0.15
N PRO A 183 -28.66 9.19 -0.25
CA PRO A 183 -28.28 8.61 -1.53
C PRO A 183 -28.59 7.11 -1.52
N ALA A 184 -29.25 6.67 -2.58
CA ALA A 184 -29.72 5.29 -2.72
C ALA A 184 -29.47 4.79 -4.14
N ARG A 185 -29.48 3.47 -4.30
CA ARG A 185 -29.33 2.85 -5.62
C ARG A 185 -30.47 1.89 -5.91
N ARG A 186 -31.07 2.06 -7.08
CA ARG A 186 -31.97 1.07 -7.69
C ARG A 186 -31.11 0.03 -8.39
N VAL A 187 -31.26 -1.24 -8.06
CA VAL A 187 -30.41 -2.33 -8.58
C VAL A 187 -31.26 -3.51 -9.06
N SER A 188 -30.89 -4.13 -10.18
CA SER A 188 -31.52 -5.39 -10.59
C SER A 188 -31.14 -6.52 -9.62
N ALA A 189 -31.92 -7.59 -9.59
CA ALA A 189 -31.77 -8.67 -8.61
C ALA A 189 -30.41 -9.38 -8.67
N ASP A 190 -29.71 -9.33 -9.80
CA ASP A 190 -28.40 -9.97 -9.98
C ASP A 190 -27.21 -9.04 -9.70
N TYR A 191 -27.44 -7.78 -9.31
CA TYR A 191 -26.39 -6.78 -9.11
C TYR A 191 -25.29 -7.21 -8.14
N PHE A 192 -25.64 -7.64 -6.93
CA PHE A 192 -24.64 -8.07 -5.94
C PHE A 192 -23.99 -9.40 -6.33
N ARG A 193 -24.71 -10.26 -7.06
CA ARG A 193 -24.16 -11.52 -7.58
C ARG A 193 -23.12 -11.31 -8.68
N VAL A 194 -23.35 -10.34 -9.59
CA VAL A 194 -22.32 -9.90 -10.54
C VAL A 194 -21.06 -9.53 -9.76
N LEU A 195 -21.19 -8.74 -8.69
CA LEU A 195 -20.05 -8.31 -7.87
C LEU A 195 -19.49 -9.39 -6.94
N GLY A 196 -20.13 -10.55 -6.84
CA GLY A 196 -19.75 -11.60 -5.88
C GLY A 196 -19.93 -11.17 -4.41
N VAL A 197 -20.77 -10.17 -4.15
CA VAL A 197 -21.08 -9.66 -2.81
C VAL A 197 -22.25 -10.45 -2.23
N ARG A 198 -22.13 -10.85 -0.96
CA ARG A 198 -23.22 -11.48 -0.21
C ARG A 198 -23.55 -10.61 1.00
N PRO A 199 -24.84 -10.38 1.32
CA PRO A 199 -25.23 -9.68 2.54
C PRO A 199 -24.61 -10.33 3.78
N ALA A 200 -24.13 -9.50 4.70
CA ALA A 200 -23.61 -9.93 6.00
C ALA A 200 -24.75 -10.39 6.94
N LEU A 201 -25.94 -9.82 6.75
CA LEU A 201 -27.16 -10.18 7.47
C LEU A 201 -28.32 -10.30 6.47
N GLY A 202 -29.22 -11.27 6.69
CA GLY A 202 -30.42 -11.45 5.87
C GLY A 202 -30.15 -12.12 4.53
N ARG A 203 -30.83 -11.66 3.47
CA ARG A 203 -30.75 -12.21 2.12
C ARG A 203 -30.54 -11.13 1.08
N ASP A 204 -30.08 -11.53 -0.10
CA ASP A 204 -30.01 -10.67 -1.28
C ASP A 204 -31.38 -10.52 -1.95
N PHE A 205 -31.50 -9.59 -2.89
CA PHE A 205 -32.61 -9.51 -3.82
C PHE A 205 -32.70 -10.77 -4.68
N THR A 206 -33.92 -11.05 -5.13
CA THR A 206 -34.25 -12.16 -6.01
C THR A 206 -35.11 -11.65 -7.16
N ALA A 207 -35.27 -12.48 -8.20
CA ALA A 207 -36.13 -12.15 -9.33
C ALA A 207 -37.60 -11.91 -8.94
N ALA A 208 -38.03 -12.33 -7.73
CA ALA A 208 -39.37 -12.06 -7.21
C ALA A 208 -39.52 -10.66 -6.60
N ASP A 209 -38.42 -9.99 -6.22
CA ASP A 209 -38.43 -8.65 -5.62
C ASP A 209 -38.37 -7.54 -6.69
N GLU A 210 -37.97 -7.87 -7.92
CA GLU A 210 -37.73 -6.90 -9.00
C GLU A 210 -38.97 -6.46 -9.82
N PRO A 211 -40.05 -7.26 -10.00
CA PRO A 211 -41.20 -6.81 -10.77
C PRO A 211 -41.84 -5.53 -10.19
N PHE A 212 -42.32 -4.64 -11.06
CA PHE A 212 -43.07 -3.47 -10.60
C PHE A 212 -44.33 -3.92 -9.85
N GLY A 213 -44.52 -3.41 -8.64
CA GLY A 213 -45.60 -3.82 -7.73
C GLY A 213 -45.27 -5.02 -6.82
N ALA A 214 -44.07 -5.60 -6.92
CA ALA A 214 -43.59 -6.55 -5.92
C ALA A 214 -43.50 -5.91 -4.53
N PRO A 215 -43.49 -6.72 -3.44
CA PRO A 215 -43.27 -6.20 -2.10
C PRO A 215 -42.04 -5.30 -2.02
N LYS A 216 -42.22 -4.12 -1.42
CA LYS A 216 -41.19 -3.10 -1.31
C LYS A 216 -40.14 -3.56 -0.31
N THR A 217 -38.95 -3.88 -0.80
CA THR A 217 -37.84 -4.36 0.02
C THR A 217 -36.63 -3.46 -0.14
N LEU A 218 -35.72 -3.49 0.84
CA LEU A 218 -34.46 -2.75 0.77
C LEU A 218 -33.32 -3.52 1.44
N LEU A 219 -32.10 -3.18 1.02
CA LEU A 219 -30.85 -3.57 1.68
C LEU A 219 -30.16 -2.33 2.23
N LEU A 220 -29.67 -2.41 3.46
CA LEU A 220 -28.90 -1.33 4.08
C LEU A 220 -27.42 -1.48 3.75
N SER A 221 -26.74 -0.34 3.60
CA SER A 221 -25.28 -0.34 3.68
C SER A 221 -24.85 -0.64 5.12
N ASP A 222 -23.67 -1.21 5.25
CA ASP A 222 -23.01 -1.43 6.53
C ASP A 222 -22.85 -0.13 7.34
N ALA A 223 -22.54 0.99 6.66
CA ALA A 223 -22.39 2.31 7.28
C ALA A 223 -23.70 2.81 7.88
N LEU A 224 -24.80 2.81 7.10
CA LEU A 224 -26.11 3.24 7.59
C LEU A 224 -26.59 2.39 8.76
N TRP A 225 -26.35 1.07 8.68
CA TRP A 225 -26.71 0.13 9.74
C TRP A 225 -25.95 0.42 11.05
N ARG A 226 -24.65 0.70 10.99
CA ARG A 226 -23.88 1.06 12.20
C ARG A 226 -24.25 2.43 12.74
N ASP A 227 -24.29 3.44 11.87
CA ASP A 227 -24.43 4.83 12.29
C ASP A 227 -25.84 5.13 12.82
N ARG A 228 -26.88 4.57 12.20
CA ARG A 228 -28.28 4.87 12.55
C ARG A 228 -28.94 3.80 13.40
N PHE A 229 -28.60 2.53 13.17
CA PHE A 229 -29.22 1.40 13.86
C PHE A 229 -28.29 0.73 14.88
N GLY A 230 -27.12 1.31 15.16
CA GLY A 230 -26.21 0.81 16.19
C GLY A 230 -25.68 -0.60 15.93
N ALA A 231 -25.67 -1.04 14.66
CA ALA A 231 -25.40 -2.42 14.27
C ALA A 231 -26.36 -3.46 14.90
N ASP A 232 -27.62 -3.08 15.18
CA ASP A 232 -28.62 -3.97 15.75
C ASP A 232 -29.12 -5.00 14.71
N PRO A 233 -28.95 -6.31 14.92
CA PRO A 233 -29.46 -7.34 14.00
C PRO A 233 -30.99 -7.38 13.92
N SER A 234 -31.71 -6.77 14.88
CA SER A 234 -33.17 -6.66 14.83
C SER A 234 -33.67 -5.72 13.74
N VAL A 235 -32.77 -5.07 12.99
CA VAL A 235 -33.11 -4.29 11.79
C VAL A 235 -33.73 -5.18 10.70
N LEU A 236 -33.44 -6.48 10.69
CA LEU A 236 -34.00 -7.41 9.72
C LEU A 236 -35.53 -7.52 9.86
N ASN A 237 -36.25 -7.48 8.74
CA ASN A 237 -37.70 -7.43 8.64
C ASN A 237 -38.35 -6.16 9.23
N ARG A 238 -37.56 -5.19 9.67
CA ARG A 238 -38.09 -3.89 10.10
C ARG A 238 -38.61 -3.12 8.88
N GLU A 239 -39.70 -2.38 9.07
CA GLU A 239 -40.24 -1.49 8.06
C GLU A 239 -39.66 -0.07 8.22
N LEU A 240 -39.18 0.49 7.11
CA LEU A 240 -38.75 1.88 6.99
C LEU A 240 -39.64 2.60 5.98
N ILE A 241 -39.92 3.88 6.21
CA ILE A 241 -40.72 4.69 5.28
C ILE A 241 -39.77 5.40 4.33
N LEU A 242 -39.78 5.03 3.05
CA LEU A 242 -39.01 5.68 1.99
C LEU A 242 -39.99 6.37 1.03
N ASN A 243 -39.83 7.67 0.82
CA ASN A 243 -40.71 8.48 -0.05
C ASN A 243 -42.21 8.33 0.28
N GLY A 244 -42.54 8.12 1.57
CA GLY A 244 -43.91 7.90 2.03
C GLY A 244 -44.43 6.47 1.92
N GLU A 245 -43.65 5.53 1.36
CA GLU A 245 -44.02 4.11 1.23
C GLU A 245 -43.23 3.22 2.18
N ARG A 246 -43.89 2.22 2.78
CA ARG A 246 -43.22 1.23 3.65
C ARG A 246 -42.37 0.28 2.83
N HIS A 247 -41.12 0.11 3.23
CA HIS A 247 -40.16 -0.84 2.67
C HIS A 247 -39.62 -1.73 3.79
N THR A 248 -39.56 -3.03 3.55
CA THR A 248 -39.02 -4.01 4.52
C THR A 248 -37.52 -4.19 4.32
N VAL A 249 -36.74 -4.06 5.40
CA VAL A 249 -35.31 -4.39 5.40
C VAL A 249 -35.14 -5.90 5.28
N ILE A 250 -34.57 -6.37 4.17
CA ILE A 250 -34.36 -7.82 3.94
C ILE A 250 -32.91 -8.26 4.18
N GLY A 251 -32.01 -7.31 4.45
CA GLY A 251 -30.61 -7.60 4.74
C GLY A 251 -29.72 -6.37 4.86
N VAL A 252 -28.47 -6.62 5.21
CA VAL A 252 -27.42 -5.61 5.38
C VAL A 252 -26.17 -6.08 4.63
N LEU A 253 -25.59 -5.19 3.83
CA LEU A 253 -24.36 -5.48 3.08
C LEU A 253 -23.14 -5.51 4.00
N PRO A 254 -22.05 -6.22 3.62
CA PRO A 254 -20.78 -6.14 4.32
C PRO A 254 -20.11 -4.77 4.14
N PRO A 255 -19.12 -4.41 4.98
CA PRO A 255 -18.31 -3.21 4.79
C PRO A 255 -17.57 -3.24 3.45
N GLY A 256 -17.35 -2.06 2.85
CA GLY A 256 -16.51 -1.90 1.66
C GLY A 256 -17.19 -2.20 0.32
N VAL A 257 -18.52 -2.38 0.29
CA VAL A 257 -19.29 -2.51 -0.96
C VAL A 257 -19.48 -1.13 -1.59
N LEU A 258 -18.46 -0.68 -2.33
CA LEU A 258 -18.45 0.61 -3.03
C LEU A 258 -17.98 0.40 -4.47
N LEU A 259 -18.84 0.78 -5.41
CA LEU A 259 -18.58 0.71 -6.85
C LEU A 259 -18.24 2.09 -7.45
N HIS A 260 -18.51 3.17 -6.73
CA HIS A 260 -18.30 4.55 -7.18
C HIS A 260 -18.13 5.47 -5.96
N GLU A 261 -17.60 6.69 -6.16
CA GLU A 261 -17.22 7.63 -5.10
C GLU A 261 -18.35 7.97 -4.10
N GLU A 262 -19.62 7.86 -4.53
CA GLU A 262 -20.75 8.07 -3.64
C GLU A 262 -21.08 6.81 -2.84
N ALA A 263 -20.79 6.87 -1.53
CA ALA A 263 -21.24 5.88 -0.55
C ALA A 263 -22.78 5.85 -0.51
N GLN A 264 -23.35 4.84 -1.16
CA GLN A 264 -24.79 4.61 -1.14
C GLN A 264 -25.20 4.14 0.25
N GLN A 265 -26.23 4.76 0.81
CA GLN A 265 -26.69 4.44 2.17
C GLN A 265 -27.65 3.24 2.15
N LEU A 266 -28.39 3.04 1.06
CA LEU A 266 -29.30 1.91 0.89
C LEU A 266 -29.50 1.55 -0.58
N TYR A 267 -30.05 0.35 -0.77
CA TYR A 267 -30.32 -0.23 -2.08
C TYR A 267 -31.76 -0.72 -2.13
N VAL A 268 -32.43 -0.52 -3.26
CA VAL A 268 -33.79 -0.98 -3.52
C VAL A 268 -33.85 -1.70 -4.87
N PRO A 269 -34.82 -2.60 -5.10
CA PRO A 269 -34.99 -3.25 -6.40
C PRO A 269 -35.17 -2.23 -7.53
N LEU A 270 -34.65 -2.56 -8.72
CA LEU A 270 -34.74 -1.69 -9.88
C LEU A 270 -36.20 -1.39 -10.25
N ALA A 271 -37.08 -2.40 -10.21
CA ALA A 271 -38.53 -2.26 -10.32
C ALA A 271 -38.97 -1.23 -11.38
N LEU A 272 -38.53 -1.46 -12.63
CA LEU A 272 -38.84 -0.58 -13.76
C LEU A 272 -40.35 -0.45 -13.94
N THR A 273 -40.86 0.78 -13.88
CA THR A 273 -42.26 1.11 -14.13
C THR A 273 -42.67 0.76 -15.57
N PRO A 274 -43.96 0.56 -15.87
CA PRO A 274 -44.41 0.32 -17.24
C PRO A 274 -43.95 1.40 -18.24
N LYS A 275 -43.87 2.66 -17.79
CA LYS A 275 -43.37 3.79 -18.60
C LYS A 275 -41.87 3.68 -18.86
N GLU A 276 -41.07 3.39 -17.84
CA GLU A 276 -39.62 3.21 -17.98
C GLU A 276 -39.30 2.05 -18.93
N ARG A 277 -39.99 0.91 -18.78
CA ARG A 277 -39.78 -0.28 -19.63
C ARG A 277 -40.04 -0.05 -21.12
N GLN A 278 -40.78 1.00 -21.49
CA GLN A 278 -41.08 1.36 -22.87
C GLN A 278 -40.25 2.56 -23.36
N SER A 279 -39.42 3.16 -22.51
CA SER A 279 -38.69 4.38 -22.81
C SER A 279 -37.40 4.07 -23.57
N THR A 280 -37.43 4.24 -24.89
CA THR A 280 -36.28 3.99 -25.78
C THR A 280 -35.33 5.19 -25.94
N GLY A 281 -35.61 6.31 -25.29
CA GLY A 281 -34.75 7.51 -25.33
C GLY A 281 -34.18 7.91 -23.97
N SER A 282 -34.42 7.10 -22.93
CA SER A 282 -34.00 7.37 -21.57
C SER A 282 -32.83 6.48 -21.18
N HIS A 283 -31.63 6.94 -21.48
CA HIS A 283 -30.35 6.29 -21.17
C HIS A 283 -29.97 6.57 -19.71
N LEU A 284 -30.52 5.78 -18.78
CA LEU A 284 -30.36 6.02 -17.33
C LEU A 284 -29.83 4.81 -16.56
N LEU A 285 -29.68 3.67 -17.22
CA LEU A 285 -29.24 2.43 -16.58
C LEU A 285 -27.76 2.22 -16.86
N ARG A 286 -26.94 2.34 -15.82
CA ARG A 286 -25.59 1.80 -15.87
C ARG A 286 -25.67 0.28 -15.78
N THR A 287 -24.92 -0.41 -16.64
CA THR A 287 -24.94 -1.87 -16.64
C THR A 287 -23.55 -2.45 -16.40
N ILE A 288 -23.53 -3.50 -15.60
CA ILE A 288 -22.33 -4.24 -15.23
C ILE A 288 -22.56 -5.72 -15.50
N ALA A 289 -21.50 -6.39 -15.90
CA ALA A 289 -21.54 -7.82 -16.15
C ALA A 289 -20.32 -8.52 -15.59
N ARG A 290 -20.47 -9.82 -15.38
CA ARG A 290 -19.35 -10.73 -15.13
C ARG A 290 -19.19 -11.60 -16.37
N LEU A 291 -18.05 -11.48 -17.05
CA LEU A 291 -17.70 -12.32 -18.21
C LEU A 291 -17.71 -13.79 -17.83
N GLU A 292 -18.16 -14.66 -18.74
CA GLU A 292 -17.90 -16.10 -18.62
C GLU A 292 -16.39 -16.39 -18.54
N ARG A 293 -16.00 -17.49 -17.90
CA ARG A 293 -14.57 -17.75 -17.58
C ARG A 293 -13.66 -17.82 -18.80
N ASP A 294 -14.17 -18.28 -19.93
CA ASP A 294 -13.41 -18.50 -21.17
C ASP A 294 -13.73 -17.48 -22.27
N VAL A 295 -14.39 -16.37 -21.92
CA VAL A 295 -14.80 -15.32 -22.87
C VAL A 295 -13.95 -14.07 -22.67
N SER A 296 -13.28 -13.64 -23.74
CA SER A 296 -12.51 -12.39 -23.72
C SER A 296 -13.41 -11.17 -23.81
N LEU A 297 -12.88 -10.00 -23.42
CA LEU A 297 -13.59 -8.72 -23.52
C LEU A 297 -14.04 -8.44 -24.96
N GLU A 298 -13.16 -8.69 -25.94
CA GLU A 298 -13.42 -8.47 -27.37
C GLU A 298 -14.49 -9.41 -27.90
N GLN A 299 -14.49 -10.67 -27.45
CA GLN A 299 -15.52 -11.65 -27.82
C GLN A 299 -16.89 -11.26 -27.26
N ALA A 300 -16.94 -10.80 -26.01
CA ALA A 300 -18.16 -10.33 -25.37
C ALA A 300 -18.67 -9.05 -26.06
N GLU A 301 -17.79 -8.12 -26.41
CA GLU A 301 -18.16 -6.91 -27.15
C GLU A 301 -18.74 -7.25 -28.52
N ALA A 302 -18.05 -8.09 -29.30
CA ALA A 302 -18.56 -8.52 -30.61
C ALA A 302 -19.95 -9.18 -30.52
N ALA A 303 -20.20 -9.98 -29.47
CA ALA A 303 -21.50 -10.59 -29.24
C ALA A 303 -22.59 -9.54 -28.90
N MET A 304 -22.27 -8.55 -28.06
CA MET A 304 -23.20 -7.48 -27.72
C MET A 304 -23.49 -6.57 -28.92
N VAL A 305 -22.49 -6.27 -29.75
CA VAL A 305 -22.66 -5.56 -31.03
C VAL A 305 -23.61 -6.33 -31.96
N ALA A 306 -23.48 -7.66 -32.04
CA ALA A 306 -24.40 -8.48 -32.83
C ALA A 306 -25.85 -8.45 -32.31
N ILE A 307 -26.04 -8.41 -30.98
CA ILE A 307 -27.37 -8.22 -30.37
C ILE A 307 -27.94 -6.85 -30.75
N MET A 308 -27.14 -5.79 -30.66
CA MET A 308 -27.56 -4.44 -31.02
C MET A 308 -27.91 -4.32 -32.51
N ALA A 309 -27.13 -4.95 -33.40
CA ALA A 309 -27.45 -5.00 -34.82
C ALA A 309 -28.80 -5.68 -35.09
N ARG A 310 -29.15 -6.73 -34.34
CA ARG A 310 -30.48 -7.35 -34.42
C ARG A 310 -31.57 -6.43 -33.88
N LEU A 311 -31.33 -5.75 -32.76
CA LEU A 311 -32.28 -4.79 -32.19
C LEU A 311 -32.53 -3.60 -33.13
N ALA A 312 -31.52 -3.16 -33.90
CA ALA A 312 -31.68 -2.13 -34.93
C ALA A 312 -32.68 -2.51 -36.03
N LEU A 313 -32.85 -3.81 -36.32
CA LEU A 313 -33.87 -4.29 -37.27
C LEU A 313 -35.28 -4.28 -36.66
N VAL A 314 -35.40 -4.53 -35.36
CA VAL A 314 -36.69 -4.60 -34.65
C VAL A 314 -37.16 -3.21 -34.22
N ARG A 315 -36.23 -2.35 -33.79
CA ARG A 315 -36.45 -0.99 -33.29
C ARG A 315 -35.54 0.02 -34.01
N PRO A 316 -35.73 0.24 -35.33
CA PRO A 316 -34.86 1.11 -36.13
C PRO A 316 -34.90 2.59 -35.69
N HIS A 317 -35.99 3.05 -35.07
CA HIS A 317 -36.07 4.44 -34.61
C HIS A 317 -35.16 4.75 -33.41
N SER A 318 -34.85 3.76 -32.57
CA SER A 318 -34.01 3.94 -31.38
C SER A 318 -32.61 3.34 -31.52
N ASN A 319 -32.46 2.26 -32.28
CA ASN A 319 -31.23 1.45 -32.26
C ASN A 319 -30.42 1.51 -33.57
N ARG A 320 -30.87 2.22 -34.61
CA ARG A 320 -30.19 2.21 -35.93
C ARG A 320 -28.75 2.70 -35.87
N ASP A 321 -28.50 3.76 -35.11
CA ASP A 321 -27.17 4.37 -34.95
C ASP A 321 -26.56 4.05 -33.58
N SER A 322 -27.06 2.98 -32.94
CA SER A 322 -26.61 2.53 -31.62
C SER A 322 -25.92 1.18 -31.69
N SER A 323 -24.86 1.03 -30.89
CA SER A 323 -24.14 -0.23 -30.71
C SER A 323 -23.91 -0.50 -29.22
N ALA A 324 -23.17 -1.56 -28.92
CA ALA A 324 -22.71 -1.85 -27.57
C ALA A 324 -21.18 -1.73 -27.50
N GLN A 325 -20.68 -1.27 -26.36
CA GLN A 325 -19.25 -1.22 -26.06
C GLN A 325 -19.01 -1.72 -24.64
N LEU A 326 -17.91 -2.44 -24.44
CA LEU A 326 -17.51 -2.92 -23.12
C LEU A 326 -16.26 -2.19 -22.66
N SER A 327 -16.12 -2.06 -21.35
CA SER A 327 -14.90 -1.58 -20.74
C SER A 327 -14.61 -2.33 -19.44
N ASP A 328 -13.33 -2.56 -19.17
CA ASP A 328 -12.89 -3.13 -17.91
C ASP A 328 -13.36 -2.24 -16.74
N MET A 329 -13.91 -2.87 -15.69
CA MET A 329 -14.48 -2.13 -14.57
C MET A 329 -13.42 -1.32 -13.82
N HIS A 330 -12.22 -1.87 -13.63
CA HIS A 330 -11.13 -1.18 -12.96
C HIS A 330 -10.63 0.00 -13.81
N GLU A 331 -10.42 -0.19 -15.11
CA GLU A 331 -10.04 0.90 -16.01
C GLU A 331 -11.09 2.00 -16.06
N THR A 332 -12.38 1.66 -16.03
CA THR A 332 -13.45 2.67 -16.08
C THR A 332 -13.57 3.48 -14.80
N LEU A 333 -13.28 2.87 -13.65
CA LEU A 333 -13.36 3.55 -12.35
C LEU A 333 -12.10 4.37 -12.02
N VAL A 334 -10.96 3.99 -12.59
CA VAL A 334 -9.65 4.49 -12.17
C VAL A 334 -8.86 5.16 -13.31
N GLY A 335 -9.15 4.80 -14.56
CA GLY A 335 -8.35 5.12 -15.75
C GLY A 335 -8.09 6.62 -15.92
N ASP A 336 -9.10 7.45 -15.69
CA ASP A 336 -9.00 8.92 -15.80
C ASP A 336 -8.08 9.56 -14.75
N LEU A 337 -7.87 8.88 -13.62
CA LEU A 337 -7.02 9.38 -12.54
C LEU A 337 -5.55 9.01 -12.73
N ARG A 338 -5.23 8.06 -13.63
CA ARG A 338 -3.86 7.56 -13.80
C ARG A 338 -2.88 8.65 -14.20
N LEU A 339 -3.20 9.42 -15.25
CA LEU A 339 -2.30 10.45 -15.76
C LEU A 339 -2.13 11.62 -14.78
N PRO A 340 -3.21 12.21 -14.22
CA PRO A 340 -3.08 13.26 -13.20
C PRO A 340 -2.27 12.81 -11.98
N LEU A 341 -2.47 11.58 -11.50
CA LEU A 341 -1.74 11.05 -10.36
C LEU A 341 -0.25 10.83 -10.66
N LEU A 342 0.09 10.38 -11.87
CA LEU A 342 1.49 10.24 -12.30
C LEU A 342 2.18 11.61 -12.43
N VAL A 343 1.49 12.61 -12.97
CA VAL A 343 2.00 13.99 -13.07
C VAL A 343 2.22 14.57 -11.67
N LEU A 344 1.25 14.37 -10.76
CA LEU A 344 1.36 14.82 -9.37
C LEU A 344 2.52 14.13 -8.64
N MET A 345 2.69 12.82 -8.84
CA MET A 345 3.83 12.06 -8.30
C MET A 345 5.16 12.62 -8.81
N ALA A 346 5.28 12.87 -10.12
CA ALA A 346 6.48 13.44 -10.71
C ALA A 346 6.77 14.84 -10.14
N ALA A 347 5.75 15.70 -10.02
CA ALA A 347 5.88 17.02 -9.45
C ALA A 347 6.40 16.98 -8.00
N VAL A 348 5.85 16.11 -7.15
CA VAL A 348 6.30 16.00 -5.76
C VAL A 348 7.68 15.34 -5.63
N ALA A 349 8.04 14.41 -6.53
CA ALA A 349 9.41 13.91 -6.61
C ALA A 349 10.40 15.04 -6.96
N PHE A 350 10.06 15.94 -7.88
CA PHE A 350 10.88 17.12 -8.19
C PHE A 350 11.00 18.07 -7.00
N VAL A 351 9.90 18.34 -6.28
CA VAL A 351 9.94 19.16 -5.07
C VAL A 351 10.87 18.54 -4.02
N LEU A 352 10.83 17.21 -3.83
CA LEU A 352 11.74 16.50 -2.93
C LEU A 352 13.21 16.60 -3.40
N LEU A 353 13.48 16.54 -4.71
CA LEU A 353 14.82 16.71 -5.25
C LEU A 353 15.36 18.13 -5.03
N ILE A 354 14.53 19.15 -5.25
CA ILE A 354 14.88 20.56 -4.98
C ILE A 354 15.16 20.76 -3.49
N ALA A 355 14.33 20.20 -2.63
CA ALA A 355 14.54 20.15 -1.18
C ALA A 355 15.91 19.53 -0.84
N CYS A 356 16.24 18.37 -1.40
CA CYS A 356 17.53 17.72 -1.19
C CYS A 356 18.70 18.56 -1.69
N ALA A 357 18.58 19.21 -2.85
CA ALA A 357 19.59 20.11 -3.39
C ALA A 357 19.82 21.32 -2.48
N ASN A 358 18.76 21.91 -1.93
CA ASN A 358 18.86 23.03 -0.99
C ASN A 358 19.56 22.60 0.31
N VAL A 359 19.24 21.41 0.83
CA VAL A 359 19.93 20.85 1.99
C VAL A 359 21.42 20.62 1.68
N ALA A 360 21.75 20.09 0.51
CA ALA A 360 23.13 19.87 0.08
C ALA A 360 23.91 21.20 0.00
N ASN A 361 23.31 22.25 -0.57
CA ASN A 361 23.91 23.58 -0.64
C ASN A 361 24.18 24.17 0.75
N LEU A 362 23.23 24.06 1.69
CA LEU A 362 23.43 24.52 3.07
C LEU A 362 24.57 23.77 3.77
N GLN A 363 24.68 22.47 3.54
CA GLN A 363 25.77 21.66 4.11
C GLN A 363 27.11 21.98 3.47
N LEU A 364 27.14 22.30 2.17
CA LEU A 364 28.34 22.74 1.46
C LEU A 364 28.87 24.08 2.04
N VAL A 365 27.99 25.06 2.25
CA VAL A 365 28.33 26.36 2.88
C VAL A 365 28.86 26.17 4.32
N ARG A 366 28.36 25.16 5.04
CA ARG A 366 28.88 24.82 6.37
C ARG A 366 30.24 24.13 6.34
N ALA A 367 30.47 23.28 5.34
CA ALA A 367 31.76 22.62 5.17
C ALA A 367 32.85 23.66 4.83
N THR A 368 32.55 24.64 3.98
CA THR A 368 33.47 25.72 3.61
C THR A 368 33.71 26.69 4.77
N SER A 369 32.71 27.03 5.58
CA SER A 369 32.92 27.88 6.77
C SER A 369 33.75 27.19 7.87
N ARG A 370 33.69 25.86 8.00
CA ARG A 370 34.52 25.07 8.92
C ARG A 370 35.93 24.77 8.38
N GLN A 371 36.22 25.13 7.14
CA GLN A 371 37.47 24.77 6.46
C GLN A 371 38.70 25.40 7.13
N ARG A 372 38.59 26.63 7.65
CA ARG A 372 39.65 27.26 8.46
C ARG A 372 39.90 26.53 9.77
N GLU A 373 38.84 26.12 10.47
CA GLU A 373 38.96 25.40 11.75
C GLU A 373 39.58 24.01 11.55
N VAL A 374 39.21 23.31 10.48
CA VAL A 374 39.79 22.02 10.08
C VAL A 374 41.26 22.18 9.65
N ALA A 375 41.60 23.23 8.90
CA ALA A 375 42.98 23.52 8.51
C ALA A 375 43.87 23.85 9.71
N ILE A 376 43.37 24.62 10.69
CA ILE A 376 44.09 24.93 11.93
C ILE A 376 44.30 23.67 12.77
N ARG A 377 43.28 22.81 12.91
CA ARG A 377 43.43 21.51 13.61
C ARG A 377 44.40 20.58 12.89
N ALA A 378 44.38 20.55 11.56
CA ALA A 378 45.34 19.78 10.77
C ALA A 378 46.77 20.30 10.93
N ALA A 379 46.97 21.62 10.97
CA ALA A 379 48.26 22.26 11.23
C ALA A 379 48.78 22.00 12.66
N LEU A 380 47.87 21.86 13.63
CA LEU A 380 48.17 21.46 15.01
C LEU A 380 48.39 19.93 15.17
N GLY A 381 48.52 19.18 14.08
CA GLY A 381 48.86 17.76 14.12
C GLY A 381 47.68 16.83 14.36
N ALA A 382 46.42 17.30 14.31
CA ALA A 382 45.25 16.43 14.22
C ALA A 382 45.18 15.84 12.81
N GLY A 383 46.06 14.87 12.54
CA GLY A 383 46.10 14.15 11.27
C GLY A 383 44.79 13.40 11.01
N SER A 384 44.43 13.30 9.73
CA SER A 384 43.24 12.63 9.19
C SER A 384 43.19 11.10 9.40
N SER A 385 44.03 10.57 10.29
CA SER A 385 44.00 9.16 10.71
C SER A 385 44.39 9.07 12.17
N TRP A 386 43.42 8.70 13.00
CA TRP A 386 43.65 8.38 14.41
C TRP A 386 44.52 7.12 14.49
N ARG A 387 45.82 7.30 14.73
CA ARG A 387 46.71 6.25 15.26
C ARG A 387 47.76 6.92 16.14
N SER A 388 47.53 6.92 17.44
CA SER A 388 48.57 7.20 18.43
C SER A 388 48.48 6.19 19.58
N SER A 389 49.41 5.25 19.58
CA SER A 389 50.07 4.76 20.78
C SER A 389 51.55 4.97 20.51
N PRO A 390 52.23 5.75 21.38
CA PRO A 390 53.15 5.09 22.29
C PRO A 390 53.07 5.68 23.71
N ARG A 391 52.86 4.81 24.68
CA ARG A 391 52.97 5.12 26.11
C ARG A 391 54.45 5.04 26.49
N THR A 392 55.12 6.18 26.63
CA THR A 392 56.45 6.28 27.25
C THR A 392 56.29 6.26 28.77
N SER A 393 56.86 5.25 29.44
CA SER A 393 57.00 5.23 30.89
C SER A 393 58.44 5.59 31.25
N ARG A 394 58.65 6.74 31.91
CA ARG A 394 59.86 7.01 32.70
C ARG A 394 59.56 7.92 33.88
N HIS A 395 60.15 7.52 35.01
CA HIS A 395 60.40 8.22 36.27
C HIS A 395 59.26 8.35 37.29
N ASP A 396 59.41 7.57 38.36
CA ASP A 396 59.33 8.10 39.73
C ASP A 396 60.55 7.59 40.52
N GLU A 397 61.50 8.50 40.76
CA GLU A 397 62.48 8.44 41.84
C GLU A 397 62.21 9.67 42.72
N ARG A 398 61.95 9.46 44.02
CA ARG A 398 62.45 10.34 45.09
C ARG A 398 62.28 9.72 46.48
N CYS A 399 63.37 9.80 47.23
CA CYS A 399 63.64 9.33 48.59
C CYS A 399 62.93 10.09 49.71
N ALA A 400 62.78 9.41 50.86
CA ALA A 400 62.99 9.86 52.26
C ALA A 400 62.68 8.64 53.16
N SER A 401 63.30 8.29 54.30
CA SER A 401 64.36 8.82 55.16
C SER A 401 64.62 7.77 56.27
N ILE A 402 65.88 7.68 56.71
CA ILE A 402 66.48 6.99 57.90
C ILE A 402 65.70 7.22 59.21
N PRO A 403 65.83 6.40 60.30
CA PRO A 403 66.95 5.52 60.65
C PRO A 403 66.73 4.01 60.69
#